data_AF-A0A6P0YVP0-F1
#
_entry.id   AF-A0A6P0YVP0-F1
#
_cell.length_a   1.000
_cell.length_b   1.000
_cell.length_c   1.000
_cell.angle_alpha   90.00
_cell.angle_beta   90.00
_cell.angle_gamma   90.00
#
_symmetry.space_group_name_H-M   'P 1'
#
loop_
_entity.id
_entity.type
_entity.pdbx_description
1 polymer ?
#
loop_
_entity_poly.entity_id
_entity_poly.type
_entity_poly.pdbx_seq_one_letter_code
_entity_poly.pdbx_strand_id
1 'polypeptide(L)'
;MKHYLLSYVSILCTVVVGHTLPAFAAEVVELSGEAQLIRAGTPQLMDEGMRLELGDLLMPNVDATLTVLCDNQRLWRVPSGTISGIGVGCPSRSTFRGLNSEYGPGGTDASIPYIISARKTMVSSDTPHFRWNPVGNTEMYRVQVRQGNTVIWQAVTPNAEILYDGVALQPGIEYRVTVETISDIGLGEFSDYDDGGPLIFERLEAEQVESVQAAIATIRATMEDPATQSAAQSAAQSVAIAHIYQSYQLYADAIATLETALMDGIETAEIHHKLGHLYGIVQLNHHAETHYQAAIALARGEANLDLLAHAQVGLANIKQVVGQSAERQEWLEEAIATYETLGDLTTASQLRELL
;
A
#
# COMPACT_ATOMS: atom_id res chain seq x y z
N MET A 1 -50.79 37.60 28.99
CA MET A 1 -49.35 37.72 29.22
C MET A 1 -48.78 36.31 29.40
N LYS A 2 -48.28 35.71 28.32
CA LYS A 2 -47.37 34.55 28.29
C LYS A 2 -46.96 34.36 26.83
N HIS A 3 -45.76 34.84 26.51
CA HIS A 3 -45.17 34.81 25.19
C HIS A 3 -44.60 33.43 24.85
N TYR A 4 -44.67 33.12 23.56
CA TYR A 4 -44.09 31.98 22.85
C TYR A 4 -42.58 31.87 23.03
N LEU A 5 -42.06 30.64 23.06
CA LEU A 5 -40.75 30.26 22.54
C LEU A 5 -40.78 28.75 22.22
N LEU A 6 -41.08 28.44 20.96
CA LEU A 6 -40.84 27.12 20.35
C LEU A 6 -39.44 27.16 19.75
N SER A 7 -38.47 26.55 20.43
CA SER A 7 -37.14 26.30 19.87
C SER A 7 -37.22 25.16 18.86
N TYR A 8 -37.10 25.49 17.58
CA TYR A 8 -36.77 24.54 16.53
C TYR A 8 -35.30 24.14 16.68
N VAL A 9 -35.04 22.90 17.07
CA VAL A 9 -33.72 22.27 16.94
C VAL A 9 -33.71 21.56 15.59
N SER A 10 -33.14 22.21 14.57
CA SER A 10 -32.81 21.56 13.31
C SER A 10 -31.63 20.63 13.53
N ILE A 11 -31.89 19.33 13.64
CA ILE A 11 -30.87 18.30 13.57
C ILE A 11 -30.49 18.16 12.10
N LEU A 12 -29.37 18.80 11.72
CA LEU A 12 -28.66 18.49 10.48
C LEU A 12 -28.14 17.06 10.60
N CYS A 13 -28.83 16.14 9.92
CA CYS A 13 -28.33 14.78 9.71
C CYS A 13 -27.31 14.88 8.57
N THR A 14 -26.03 14.99 8.92
CA THR A 14 -24.92 14.88 7.96
C THR A 14 -24.90 13.42 7.51
N VAL A 15 -25.44 13.15 6.32
CA VAL A 15 -25.25 11.85 5.66
C VAL A 15 -23.80 11.86 5.16
N VAL A 16 -22.90 11.23 5.92
CA VAL A 16 -21.60 10.82 5.41
C VAL A 16 -21.89 9.70 4.42
N VAL A 17 -21.94 10.03 3.13
CA VAL A 17 -21.93 9.01 2.08
C VAL A 17 -20.51 8.44 2.08
N GLY A 18 -20.34 7.31 2.78
CA GLY A 18 -19.15 6.49 2.59
C GLY A 18 -19.18 5.96 1.16
N HIS A 19 -18.38 6.55 0.29
CA HIS A 19 -18.13 6.00 -1.03
C HIS A 19 -17.37 4.69 -0.84
N THR A 20 -18.07 3.57 -1.02
CA THR A 20 -17.45 2.25 -1.07
C THR A 20 -16.91 2.08 -2.48
N LEU A 21 -15.58 2.17 -2.63
CA LEU A 21 -14.93 1.63 -3.81
C LEU A 21 -15.28 0.13 -3.89
N PRO A 22 -15.45 -0.44 -5.09
CA PRO A 22 -15.72 -1.87 -5.23
C PRO A 22 -14.63 -2.66 -4.49
N ALA A 23 -15.06 -3.60 -3.65
CA ALA A 23 -14.15 -4.46 -2.90
C ALA A 23 -13.37 -5.33 -3.89
N PHE A 24 -12.04 -5.14 -3.94
CA PHE A 24 -11.15 -5.95 -4.77
C PHE A 24 -11.24 -7.42 -4.34
N ALA A 25 -11.42 -8.31 -5.31
CA ALA A 25 -11.54 -9.75 -5.06
C ALA A 25 -10.22 -10.47 -5.31
N ALA A 26 -9.43 -10.01 -6.30
CA ALA A 26 -8.17 -10.61 -6.66
C ALA A 26 -7.32 -9.69 -7.56
N GLU A 27 -6.09 -10.10 -7.86
CA GLU A 27 -5.17 -9.42 -8.77
C GLU A 27 -4.46 -10.45 -9.67
N VAL A 28 -4.22 -10.10 -10.93
CA VAL A 28 -3.43 -10.92 -11.86
C VAL A 28 -1.96 -10.80 -11.48
N VAL A 29 -1.35 -11.89 -11.04
CA VAL A 29 0.07 -11.91 -10.66
C VAL A 29 0.95 -12.61 -11.69
N GLU A 30 0.39 -13.32 -12.65
CA GLU A 30 1.17 -13.92 -13.74
C GLU A 30 0.28 -14.04 -14.96
N LEU A 31 0.77 -13.60 -16.12
CA LEU A 31 0.12 -13.80 -17.40
C LEU A 31 1.18 -14.07 -18.48
N SER A 32 1.15 -15.29 -19.01
CA SER A 32 1.87 -15.65 -20.24
C SER A 32 0.88 -16.04 -21.31
N GLY A 33 1.01 -15.47 -22.51
CA GLY A 33 0.02 -15.60 -23.58
C GLY A 33 -1.11 -14.58 -23.44
N GLU A 34 -2.18 -14.76 -24.23
CA GLU A 34 -3.31 -13.84 -24.26
C GLU A 34 -4.47 -14.34 -23.37
N ALA A 35 -5.06 -13.42 -22.61
CA ALA A 35 -6.27 -13.68 -21.83
C ALA A 35 -7.25 -12.52 -21.96
N GLN A 36 -8.55 -12.80 -21.79
CA GLN A 36 -9.60 -11.80 -21.78
C GLN A 36 -10.28 -11.73 -20.42
N LEU A 37 -10.49 -10.49 -19.96
CA LEU A 37 -11.36 -10.15 -18.86
C LEU A 37 -12.72 -9.75 -19.45
N ILE A 38 -13.81 -10.31 -18.94
CA ILE A 38 -15.16 -9.89 -19.29
C ILE A 38 -15.76 -9.24 -18.05
N ARG A 39 -15.78 -7.90 -18.04
CA ARG A 39 -16.36 -7.09 -16.96
C ARG A 39 -17.66 -6.48 -17.43
N ALA A 40 -18.74 -6.73 -16.69
CA ALA A 40 -20.09 -6.28 -17.05
C ALA A 40 -20.53 -6.62 -18.50
N GLY A 41 -20.01 -7.71 -19.05
CA GLY A 41 -20.31 -8.17 -20.41
C GLY A 41 -19.42 -7.59 -21.52
N THR A 42 -18.46 -6.72 -21.18
CA THR A 42 -17.50 -6.14 -22.13
C THR A 42 -16.18 -6.89 -22.05
N PRO A 43 -15.71 -7.53 -23.15
CA PRO A 43 -14.39 -8.14 -23.20
C PRO A 43 -13.30 -7.06 -23.25
N GLN A 44 -12.25 -7.29 -22.49
CA GLN A 44 -11.03 -6.49 -22.40
C GLN A 44 -9.83 -7.44 -22.44
N LEU A 45 -8.72 -7.01 -23.04
CA LEU A 45 -7.47 -7.75 -22.93
C LEU A 45 -6.97 -7.66 -21.49
N MET A 46 -6.42 -8.76 -20.99
CA MET A 46 -5.81 -8.80 -19.66
C MET A 46 -4.33 -8.49 -19.74
N ASP A 47 -3.83 -7.86 -18.69
CA ASP A 47 -2.41 -7.61 -18.47
C ASP A 47 -2.02 -8.10 -17.06
N GLU A 48 -0.72 -8.33 -16.84
CA GLU A 48 -0.19 -8.54 -15.49
C GLU A 48 -0.46 -7.31 -14.61
N GLY A 49 -0.73 -7.54 -13.32
CA GLY A 49 -1.11 -6.49 -12.36
C GLY A 49 -2.60 -6.10 -12.39
N MET A 50 -3.36 -6.54 -13.40
CA MET A 50 -4.77 -6.19 -13.53
C MET A 50 -5.58 -6.63 -12.31
N ARG A 51 -6.34 -5.69 -11.75
CA ARG A 51 -7.22 -5.96 -10.59
C ARG A 51 -8.56 -6.52 -11.02
N LEU A 52 -9.04 -7.47 -10.23
CA LEU A 52 -10.19 -8.30 -10.52
C LEU A 52 -11.28 -8.07 -9.47
N GLU A 53 -12.50 -7.90 -9.94
CA GLU A 53 -13.70 -7.63 -9.14
C GLU A 53 -14.58 -8.87 -9.01
N LEU A 54 -15.41 -8.89 -7.96
CA LEU A 54 -16.46 -9.90 -7.85
C LEU A 54 -17.45 -9.73 -9.01
N GLY A 55 -17.52 -10.74 -9.88
CA GLY A 55 -18.39 -10.75 -11.06
C GLY A 55 -17.63 -10.76 -12.39
N ASP A 56 -16.33 -10.48 -12.35
CA ASP A 56 -15.46 -10.63 -13.51
C ASP A 56 -15.38 -12.09 -13.98
N LEU A 57 -15.32 -12.27 -15.29
CA LEU A 57 -15.05 -13.57 -15.92
C LEU A 57 -13.70 -13.52 -16.63
N LEU A 58 -12.88 -14.53 -16.38
CA LEU A 58 -11.55 -14.67 -16.95
C LEU A 58 -11.58 -15.74 -18.04
N MET A 59 -10.96 -15.45 -19.18
CA MET A 59 -10.85 -16.38 -20.29
C MET A 59 -9.42 -16.37 -20.84
N PRO A 60 -8.50 -17.13 -20.22
CA PRO A 60 -7.18 -17.36 -20.81
C PRO A 60 -7.32 -18.20 -22.07
N ASN A 61 -6.56 -17.86 -23.12
CA ASN A 61 -6.46 -18.71 -24.31
C ASN A 61 -5.89 -20.09 -23.97
N VAL A 62 -6.07 -21.09 -24.84
CA VAL A 62 -5.70 -22.49 -24.58
C VAL A 62 -4.23 -22.66 -24.16
N ASP A 63 -3.34 -21.86 -24.74
CA ASP A 63 -1.90 -21.89 -24.48
C ASP A 63 -1.44 -20.83 -23.47
N ALA A 64 -2.37 -20.06 -22.89
CA ALA A 64 -2.06 -19.03 -21.92
C ALA A 64 -1.99 -19.59 -20.49
N THR A 65 -1.07 -19.06 -19.69
CA THR A 65 -1.03 -19.27 -18.24
C THR A 65 -1.45 -18.00 -17.54
N LEU A 66 -2.48 -18.10 -16.69
CA LEU A 66 -2.97 -17.00 -15.88
C LEU A 66 -2.99 -17.41 -14.42
N THR A 67 -2.28 -16.68 -13.57
CA THR A 67 -2.30 -16.87 -12.12
C THR A 67 -2.85 -15.61 -11.46
N VAL A 68 -3.80 -15.82 -10.56
CA VAL A 68 -4.53 -14.77 -9.84
C VAL A 68 -4.27 -14.92 -8.34
N LEU A 69 -3.91 -13.83 -7.66
CA LEU A 69 -3.84 -13.76 -6.21
C LEU A 69 -5.17 -13.26 -5.65
N CYS A 70 -5.89 -14.14 -4.96
CA CYS A 70 -7.17 -13.82 -4.34
C CYS A 70 -7.02 -12.99 -3.05
N ASP A 71 -8.09 -12.28 -2.67
CA ASP A 71 -8.24 -11.52 -1.41
C ASP A 71 -7.93 -12.34 -0.14
N ASN A 72 -8.17 -13.64 -0.20
CA ASN A 72 -7.91 -14.62 0.84
C ASN A 72 -6.49 -15.22 0.77
N GLN A 73 -5.58 -14.57 0.05
CA GLN A 73 -4.17 -14.94 -0.11
C GLN A 73 -3.92 -16.22 -0.91
N ARG A 74 -4.95 -16.82 -1.50
CA ARG A 74 -4.81 -18.00 -2.35
C ARG A 74 -4.34 -17.60 -3.74
N LEU A 75 -3.27 -18.24 -4.22
CA LEU A 75 -2.96 -18.26 -5.65
C LEU A 75 -3.89 -19.24 -6.37
N TRP A 76 -4.57 -18.75 -7.41
CA TRP A 76 -5.42 -19.52 -8.28
C TRP A 76 -4.87 -19.49 -9.70
N ARG A 77 -4.42 -20.65 -10.17
CA ARG A 77 -4.11 -20.85 -11.58
C ARG A 77 -5.42 -21.06 -12.35
N VAL A 78 -5.75 -20.11 -13.20
CA VAL A 78 -7.00 -20.11 -13.96
C VAL A 78 -6.89 -21.16 -15.08
N PRO A 79 -7.88 -22.06 -15.21
CA PRO A 79 -7.86 -23.06 -16.28
C PRO A 79 -7.88 -22.41 -17.67
N SER A 80 -6.91 -22.75 -18.51
CA SER A 80 -6.80 -22.24 -19.87
C SER A 80 -7.91 -22.77 -20.78
N GLY A 81 -8.29 -21.99 -21.79
CA GLY A 81 -9.30 -22.36 -22.79
C GLY A 81 -10.74 -22.42 -22.26
N THR A 82 -11.01 -21.94 -21.04
CA THR A 82 -12.36 -21.94 -20.45
C THR A 82 -12.66 -20.62 -19.74
N ILE A 83 -13.93 -20.21 -19.78
CA ILE A 83 -14.39 -19.04 -19.03
C ILE A 83 -14.53 -19.43 -17.56
N SER A 84 -13.83 -18.73 -16.68
CA SER A 84 -13.84 -18.94 -15.24
C SER A 84 -14.21 -17.66 -14.52
N GLY A 85 -15.27 -17.68 -13.70
CA GLY A 85 -15.64 -16.52 -12.88
C GLY A 85 -14.75 -16.39 -11.65
N ILE A 86 -14.44 -15.15 -11.24
CA ILE A 86 -13.64 -14.86 -10.04
C ILE A 86 -14.20 -15.56 -8.80
N GLY A 87 -15.52 -15.56 -8.61
CA GLY A 87 -16.15 -16.20 -7.45
C GLY A 87 -15.93 -17.72 -7.34
N VAL A 88 -15.50 -18.39 -8.41
CA VAL A 88 -15.18 -19.83 -8.41
C VAL A 88 -13.76 -20.07 -7.88
N GLY A 89 -12.80 -19.28 -8.37
CA GLY A 89 -11.39 -19.42 -8.02
C GLY A 89 -10.98 -18.71 -6.73
N CYS A 90 -11.56 -17.53 -6.54
CA CYS A 90 -11.41 -16.66 -5.37
C CYS A 90 -12.75 -16.56 -4.62
N PRO A 91 -13.23 -17.63 -3.98
CA PRO A 91 -14.43 -17.56 -3.16
C PRO A 91 -14.13 -16.69 -1.94
N SER A 92 -14.72 -15.48 -1.90
CA SER A 92 -14.48 -14.54 -0.82
C SER A 92 -14.91 -15.14 0.52
N ARG A 93 -13.96 -15.20 1.46
CA ARG A 93 -14.20 -15.45 2.89
C ARG A 93 -13.67 -14.31 3.76
N SER A 94 -13.04 -13.33 3.13
CA SER A 94 -12.40 -12.23 3.81
C SER A 94 -13.42 -11.12 4.02
N THR A 95 -13.86 -10.95 5.27
CA THR A 95 -14.20 -9.61 5.74
C THR A 95 -12.89 -8.86 5.87
N PHE A 96 -12.33 -8.40 4.76
CA PHE A 96 -11.25 -7.42 4.81
C PHE A 96 -11.91 -6.21 5.50
N ARG A 97 -11.63 -6.03 6.79
CA ARG A 97 -11.79 -4.71 7.41
C ARG A 97 -10.78 -3.87 6.68
N GLY A 98 -11.25 -3.20 5.62
CA GLY A 98 -10.58 -2.02 5.13
C GLY A 98 -10.30 -1.19 6.36
N LEU A 99 -9.04 -1.15 6.78
CA LEU A 99 -8.60 -0.02 7.55
C LEU A 99 -8.96 1.14 6.64
N ASN A 100 -9.91 1.96 7.10
CA ASN A 100 -10.02 3.33 6.66
C ASN A 100 -8.61 3.89 6.76
N SER A 101 -7.81 3.78 5.70
CA SER A 101 -6.49 4.37 5.65
C SER A 101 -6.78 5.84 5.45
N GLU A 102 -7.02 6.51 6.57
CA GLU A 102 -7.00 7.96 6.66
C GLU A 102 -5.56 8.32 6.31
N TYR A 103 -5.34 8.55 5.00
CA TYR A 103 -4.14 9.18 4.51
C TYR A 103 -3.95 10.44 5.36
N GLY A 104 -2.74 10.63 5.88
CA GLY A 104 -2.41 11.74 6.77
C GLY A 104 -1.15 12.43 6.29
N PRO A 105 -0.93 13.70 6.65
CA PRO A 105 0.05 14.59 6.01
C PRO A 105 1.54 14.31 6.29
N GLY A 106 1.89 13.20 6.94
CA GLY A 106 3.26 12.96 7.38
C GLY A 106 4.28 12.63 6.28
N GLY A 107 5.55 12.56 6.69
CA GLY A 107 6.68 12.14 5.86
C GLY A 107 6.93 13.05 4.66
N THR A 108 6.82 14.36 4.88
CA THR A 108 6.96 15.40 3.86
C THR A 108 8.12 16.37 4.15
N ASP A 109 8.42 16.64 5.42
CA ASP A 109 9.48 17.56 5.83
C ASP A 109 10.83 16.84 6.00
N ALA A 110 11.77 17.11 5.10
CA ALA A 110 13.11 16.54 5.11
C ALA A 110 14.00 17.03 6.26
N SER A 111 13.61 18.08 7.00
CA SER A 111 14.32 18.57 8.19
C SER A 111 13.98 17.78 9.45
N ILE A 112 12.94 16.94 9.42
CA ILE A 112 12.48 16.14 10.55
C ILE A 112 12.99 14.71 10.41
N PRO A 113 13.46 14.07 11.50
CA PRO A 113 13.83 12.65 11.48
C PRO A 113 12.58 11.77 11.56
N TYR A 114 11.63 11.96 10.64
CA TYR A 114 10.38 11.22 10.65
C TYR A 114 10.63 9.72 10.51
N ILE A 115 9.85 8.91 11.22
CA ILE A 115 10.00 7.46 11.20
C ILE A 115 9.64 6.95 9.80
N ILE A 116 10.48 6.08 9.23
CA ILE A 116 10.21 5.34 7.99
C ILE A 116 9.71 3.93 8.35
N SER A 117 10.37 3.26 9.29
CA SER A 117 9.97 1.95 9.82
C SER A 117 10.30 1.88 11.32
N ALA A 118 9.50 1.28 12.18
CA ALA A 118 8.16 0.74 11.93
C ALA A 118 7.11 1.87 12.06
N ARG A 119 6.31 2.11 11.01
CA ARG A 119 5.33 3.21 10.94
C ARG A 119 3.94 2.68 10.58
N LYS A 120 2.95 2.86 11.47
CA LYS A 120 1.55 2.40 11.30
C LYS A 120 1.46 0.95 10.83
N THR A 121 2.25 0.06 11.41
CA THR A 121 2.47 -1.30 10.92
C THR A 121 2.46 -2.30 12.06
N MET A 122 2.13 -3.55 11.75
CA MET A 122 2.53 -4.68 12.56
C MET A 122 4.01 -5.00 12.31
N VAL A 123 4.68 -5.65 13.25
CA VAL A 123 6.01 -6.25 13.07
C VAL A 123 5.98 -7.74 13.37
N SER A 124 6.71 -8.51 12.54
CA SER A 124 6.82 -9.96 12.63
C SER A 124 8.02 -10.44 13.48
N SER A 125 8.94 -9.53 13.81
CA SER A 125 10.16 -9.79 14.58
C SER A 125 10.10 -9.16 15.97
N ASP A 126 10.76 -9.79 16.94
CA ASP A 126 10.98 -9.23 18.28
C ASP A 126 12.13 -8.20 18.31
N THR A 127 12.93 -8.16 17.23
CA THR A 127 14.04 -7.23 17.01
C THR A 127 13.82 -6.44 15.71
N PRO A 128 12.76 -5.62 15.62
CA PRO A 128 12.46 -4.87 14.40
C PRO A 128 13.61 -3.92 14.03
N HIS A 129 13.78 -3.71 12.73
CA HIS A 129 14.70 -2.72 12.20
C HIS A 129 14.00 -1.37 12.09
N PHE A 130 14.53 -0.37 12.80
CA PHE A 130 14.04 0.99 12.74
C PHE A 130 14.84 1.81 11.74
N ARG A 131 14.12 2.58 10.91
CA ARG A 131 14.67 3.52 9.92
C ARG A 131 13.93 4.84 10.05
N TRP A 132 14.63 5.95 9.84
CA TRP A 132 14.05 7.29 9.81
C TRP A 132 14.72 8.14 8.74
N ASN A 133 14.10 9.28 8.43
CA ASN A 133 14.68 10.24 7.50
C ASN A 133 15.99 10.82 8.07
N PRO A 134 17.12 10.73 7.34
CA PRO A 134 18.35 11.38 7.76
C PRO A 134 18.19 12.90 7.68
N VAL A 135 18.56 13.60 8.75
CA VAL A 135 18.52 15.06 8.83
C VAL A 135 19.94 15.62 8.65
N GLY A 136 20.08 16.59 7.75
CA GLY A 136 21.36 17.25 7.49
C GLY A 136 21.97 17.90 8.74
N ASN A 137 23.30 17.92 8.84
CA ASN A 137 24.06 18.47 9.97
C ASN A 137 23.80 17.79 11.33
N THR A 138 23.27 16.56 11.34
CA THR A 138 23.13 15.75 12.56
C THR A 138 24.32 14.82 12.72
N GLU A 139 24.95 14.82 13.90
CA GLU A 139 26.05 13.89 14.19
C GLU A 139 25.53 12.55 14.72
N MET A 140 24.51 12.60 15.58
CA MET A 140 23.97 11.43 16.27
C MET A 140 22.45 11.56 16.42
N TYR A 141 21.79 10.42 16.54
CA TYR A 141 20.37 10.31 16.83
C TYR A 141 20.16 9.62 18.17
N ARG A 142 19.28 10.17 19.02
CA ARG A 142 18.73 9.45 20.16
C ARG A 142 17.45 8.76 19.72
N VAL A 143 17.41 7.44 19.87
CA VAL A 143 16.24 6.62 19.54
C VAL A 143 15.64 6.08 20.81
N GLN A 144 14.32 6.17 20.95
CA GLN A 144 13.59 5.63 22.09
C GLN A 144 12.41 4.78 21.59
N VAL A 145 12.23 3.61 22.21
CA VAL A 145 10.99 2.84 22.08
C VAL A 145 10.17 3.05 23.34
N ARG A 146 8.90 3.40 23.15
CA ARG A 146 7.95 3.68 24.21
C ARG A 146 6.78 2.69 24.18
N GLN A 147 6.33 2.33 25.37
CA GLN A 147 5.03 1.70 25.63
C GLN A 147 4.18 2.73 26.39
N GLY A 148 3.20 3.32 25.72
CA GLY A 148 2.52 4.52 26.22
C GLY A 148 3.53 5.65 26.51
N ASN A 149 3.55 6.15 27.75
CA ASN A 149 4.49 7.21 28.17
C ASN A 149 5.82 6.67 28.73
N THR A 150 5.98 5.34 28.82
CA THR A 150 7.17 4.72 29.42
C THR A 150 8.19 4.39 28.35
N VAL A 151 9.41 4.91 28.49
CA VAL A 151 10.56 4.49 27.67
C VAL A 151 11.00 3.10 28.13
N ILE A 152 10.88 2.10 27.26
CA ILE A 152 11.28 0.72 27.54
C ILE A 152 12.66 0.38 26.97
N TRP A 153 13.14 1.21 26.05
CA TRP A 153 14.46 1.06 25.43
C TRP A 153 14.94 2.40 24.87
N GLN A 154 16.25 2.60 24.89
CA GLN A 154 16.89 3.79 24.34
C GLN A 154 18.29 3.46 23.84
N ALA A 155 18.66 4.03 22.69
CA ALA A 155 20.01 3.96 22.14
C ALA A 155 20.42 5.31 21.53
N VAL A 156 21.70 5.42 21.20
CA VAL A 156 22.27 6.53 20.42
C VAL A 156 23.08 5.95 19.28
N THR A 157 22.89 6.46 18.07
CA THR A 157 23.56 5.97 16.85
C THR A 157 23.88 7.12 15.89
N PRO A 158 24.99 7.06 15.13
CA PRO A 158 25.26 8.02 14.05
C PRO A 158 24.43 7.73 12.78
N ASN A 159 23.91 6.51 12.63
CA ASN A 159 23.21 6.08 11.43
C ASN A 159 21.72 6.41 11.53
N ALA A 160 21.06 6.67 10.40
CA ALA A 160 19.61 6.90 10.33
C ALA A 160 18.78 5.60 10.40
N GLU A 161 19.34 4.58 11.06
CA GLU A 161 18.76 3.27 11.25
C GLU A 161 19.38 2.57 12.47
N ILE A 162 18.62 1.67 13.09
CA ILE A 162 19.10 0.83 14.19
C ILE A 162 18.24 -0.43 14.34
N LEU A 163 18.88 -1.56 14.64
CA LEU A 163 18.18 -2.77 15.08
C LEU A 163 17.79 -2.64 16.55
N TYR A 164 16.54 -2.94 16.86
CA TYR A 164 16.10 -3.05 18.24
C TYR A 164 16.76 -4.24 18.95
N ASP A 165 17.46 -3.99 20.05
CA ASP A 165 18.13 -5.01 20.87
C ASP A 165 17.64 -5.04 22.33
N GLY A 166 16.45 -4.46 22.56
CA GLY A 166 15.83 -4.43 23.88
C GLY A 166 15.14 -5.74 24.28
N VAL A 167 14.25 -5.64 25.27
CA VAL A 167 13.43 -6.77 25.70
C VAL A 167 12.45 -7.15 24.60
N ALA A 168 12.27 -8.45 24.34
CA ALA A 168 11.34 -8.93 23.32
C ALA A 168 9.96 -8.26 23.43
N LEU A 169 9.49 -7.73 22.30
CA LEU A 169 8.20 -7.05 22.20
C LEU A 169 7.06 -8.06 22.35
N GLN A 170 6.05 -7.70 23.13
CA GLN A 170 4.88 -8.55 23.33
C GLN A 170 3.76 -8.24 22.32
N PRO A 171 3.07 -9.27 21.79
CA PRO A 171 1.87 -9.09 20.98
C PRO A 171 0.75 -8.33 21.68
N GLY A 172 -0.08 -7.64 20.88
CA GLY A 172 -1.24 -6.88 21.37
C GLY A 172 -0.90 -5.63 22.20
N ILE A 173 0.36 -5.20 22.17
CA ILE A 173 0.83 -3.97 22.81
C ILE A 173 1.25 -2.97 21.74
N GLU A 174 0.72 -1.76 21.82
CA GLU A 174 1.12 -0.62 21.00
C GLU A 174 2.46 -0.04 21.49
N TYR A 175 3.41 0.04 20.57
CA TYR A 175 4.69 0.68 20.78
C TYR A 175 4.82 1.90 19.87
N ARG A 176 5.69 2.83 20.26
CA ARG A 176 6.10 3.97 19.44
C ARG A 176 7.62 4.07 19.41
N VAL A 177 8.18 4.33 18.22
CA VAL A 177 9.55 4.80 18.07
C VAL A 177 9.55 6.33 18.01
N THR A 178 10.45 6.96 18.76
CA THR A 178 10.73 8.39 18.62
C THR A 178 12.22 8.60 18.39
N VAL A 179 12.54 9.54 17.51
CA VAL A 179 13.92 9.91 17.18
C VAL A 179 14.12 11.40 17.45
N GLU A 180 15.24 11.74 18.07
CA GLU A 180 15.69 13.10 18.33
C GLU A 180 17.09 13.28 17.71
N THR A 181 17.31 14.35 16.94
CA THR A 181 18.65 14.69 16.45
C THR A 181 19.50 15.29 17.58
N ILE A 182 20.79 14.97 17.57
CA ILE A 182 21.78 15.54 18.48
C ILE A 182 22.78 16.31 17.63
N SER A 183 22.80 17.64 17.80
CA SER A 183 23.75 18.55 17.16
C SER A 183 24.39 19.50 18.18
N ASP A 184 25.51 20.09 17.81
CA ASP A 184 26.30 21.04 18.60
C ASP A 184 25.70 22.47 18.63
N ILE A 185 24.77 22.76 17.73
CA ILE A 185 24.27 24.12 17.43
C ILE A 185 22.89 24.47 18.00
N GLY A 186 22.19 23.59 18.73
CA GLY A 186 20.90 23.96 19.35
C GLY A 186 19.97 22.82 19.75
N LEU A 187 18.66 23.14 19.81
CA LEU A 187 17.59 22.19 20.09
C LEU A 187 17.48 21.16 18.96
N GLY A 188 17.43 19.87 19.30
CA GLY A 188 17.28 18.79 18.33
C GLY A 188 15.91 18.81 17.64
N GLU A 189 15.86 18.25 16.44
CA GLU A 189 14.63 17.96 15.71
C GLU A 189 14.07 16.62 16.15
N PHE A 190 12.75 16.55 16.29
CA PHE A 190 12.05 15.38 16.84
C PHE A 190 11.13 14.76 15.81
N SER A 191 11.11 13.43 15.74
CA SER A 191 10.20 12.69 14.86
C SER A 191 8.73 12.94 15.20
N ASP A 192 8.40 13.32 16.44
CA ASP A 192 7.04 13.66 16.87
C ASP A 192 6.54 15.00 16.29
N TYR A 193 7.41 15.78 15.63
CA TYR A 193 7.00 16.97 14.87
C TYR A 193 6.44 16.63 13.48
N ASP A 194 6.53 15.37 13.06
CA ASP A 194 5.91 14.92 11.82
C ASP A 194 4.38 15.02 11.89
N ASP A 195 3.76 15.56 10.84
CA ASP A 195 2.32 15.79 10.77
C ASP A 195 1.49 14.49 10.63
N GLY A 196 2.16 13.33 10.52
CA GLY A 196 1.53 12.00 10.52
C GLY A 196 0.88 11.59 11.84
N GLY A 197 1.03 12.40 12.90
CA GLY A 197 0.44 12.14 14.20
C GLY A 197 1.14 10.98 14.94
N PRO A 198 0.47 10.34 15.92
CA PRO A 198 1.07 9.26 16.70
C PRO A 198 1.24 7.97 15.88
N LEU A 199 2.43 7.77 15.31
CA LEU A 199 2.75 6.61 14.49
C LEU A 199 3.16 5.42 15.38
N ILE A 200 2.21 4.52 15.60
CA ILE A 200 2.41 3.31 16.42
C ILE A 200 2.78 2.09 15.57
N PHE A 201 3.33 1.08 16.23
CA PHE A 201 3.48 -0.26 15.69
C PHE A 201 3.18 -1.30 16.78
N GLU A 202 2.77 -2.49 16.35
CA GLU A 202 2.41 -3.59 17.24
C GLU A 202 3.11 -4.88 16.82
N ARG A 203 3.31 -5.78 17.78
CA ARG A 203 3.86 -7.10 17.49
C ARG A 203 2.74 -8.07 17.08
N LEU A 204 2.95 -8.76 15.96
CA LEU A 204 2.04 -9.81 15.51
C LEU A 204 2.11 -11.06 16.41
N GLU A 205 0.99 -11.78 16.58
CA GLU A 205 0.98 -13.05 17.33
C GLU A 205 1.82 -14.13 16.64
N ALA A 206 2.40 -15.05 17.42
CA ALA A 206 3.27 -16.11 16.89
C ALA A 206 2.57 -16.98 15.83
N GLU A 207 1.31 -17.37 16.06
CA GLU A 207 0.50 -18.16 15.12
C GLU A 207 0.30 -17.43 13.78
N GLN A 208 0.11 -16.11 13.82
CA GLN A 208 -0.03 -15.29 12.62
C GLN A 208 1.31 -15.14 11.90
N VAL A 209 2.44 -15.04 12.61
CA VAL A 209 3.77 -15.06 12.00
C VAL A 209 4.00 -16.38 11.27
N GLU A 210 3.68 -17.52 11.89
CA GLU A 210 3.78 -18.83 11.24
C GLU A 210 2.90 -18.91 9.98
N SER A 211 1.68 -18.37 10.05
CA SER A 211 0.75 -18.31 8.90
C SER A 211 1.31 -17.48 7.75
N VAL A 212 1.89 -16.32 8.05
CA VAL A 212 2.56 -15.45 7.06
C VAL A 212 3.72 -16.19 6.40
N GLN A 213 4.59 -16.83 7.18
CA GLN A 213 5.75 -17.54 6.65
C GLN A 213 5.34 -18.74 5.78
N ALA A 214 4.30 -19.47 6.17
CA ALA A 214 3.76 -20.57 5.37
C ALA A 214 3.18 -20.10 4.03
N ALA A 215 2.44 -18.98 4.02
CA ALA A 215 1.91 -18.39 2.80
C ALA A 215 3.04 -17.91 1.86
N ILE A 216 4.06 -17.25 2.39
CA ILE A 216 5.22 -16.80 1.61
C ILE A 216 6.00 -17.99 1.03
N ALA A 217 6.22 -19.04 1.84
CA ALA A 217 6.88 -20.26 1.36
C ALA A 217 6.09 -20.92 0.21
N THR A 218 4.76 -20.89 0.28
CA THR A 218 3.90 -21.39 -0.79
C THR A 218 4.04 -20.57 -2.07
N ILE A 219 4.04 -19.24 -1.98
CA ILE A 219 4.26 -18.35 -3.13
C ILE A 219 5.61 -18.64 -3.78
N ARG A 220 6.68 -18.71 -2.97
CA ARG A 220 8.03 -19.02 -3.46
C ARG A 220 8.06 -20.35 -4.20
N ALA A 221 7.58 -21.42 -3.57
CA ALA A 221 7.56 -22.75 -4.17
C ALA A 221 6.70 -22.86 -5.44
N THR A 222 5.64 -22.05 -5.55
CA THR A 222 4.74 -22.08 -6.71
C THR A 222 5.31 -21.30 -7.90
N MET A 223 6.10 -20.25 -7.64
CA MET A 223 6.64 -19.34 -8.65
C MET A 223 8.14 -19.57 -8.93
N GLU A 224 8.77 -20.52 -8.24
CA GLU A 224 10.12 -21.01 -8.55
C GLU A 224 10.09 -21.94 -9.78
N ASP A 225 10.22 -21.37 -10.98
CA ASP A 225 10.65 -22.12 -12.17
C ASP A 225 12.04 -21.66 -12.61
N PRO A 226 13.11 -22.44 -12.31
CA PRO A 226 14.48 -22.10 -12.68
C PRO A 226 14.72 -21.98 -14.19
N ALA A 227 13.82 -22.50 -15.02
CA ALA A 227 13.98 -22.48 -16.47
C ALA A 227 13.45 -21.20 -17.14
N THR A 228 12.65 -20.37 -16.44
CA THR A 228 11.94 -19.23 -17.04
C THR A 228 11.99 -17.92 -16.25
N GLN A 229 12.72 -17.86 -15.13
CA GLN A 229 12.69 -16.71 -14.21
C GLN A 229 13.05 -15.39 -14.90
N SER A 230 12.01 -14.65 -15.30
CA SER A 230 12.12 -13.33 -15.91
C SER A 230 12.06 -12.24 -14.84
N ALA A 231 12.45 -11.01 -15.21
CA ALA A 231 12.27 -9.85 -14.34
C ALA A 231 10.78 -9.66 -13.97
N ALA A 232 9.86 -9.91 -14.91
CA ALA A 232 8.42 -9.85 -14.67
C ALA A 232 7.95 -10.88 -13.63
N GLN A 233 8.40 -12.14 -13.74
CA GLN A 233 8.06 -13.18 -12.75
C GLN A 233 8.62 -12.86 -11.36
N SER A 234 9.83 -12.29 -11.29
CA SER A 234 10.44 -11.88 -10.02
C SER A 234 9.72 -10.69 -9.39
N ALA A 235 9.24 -9.75 -10.23
CA ALA A 235 8.41 -8.63 -9.80
C ALA A 235 7.07 -9.12 -9.24
N ALA A 236 6.39 -9.99 -10.00
CA ALA A 236 5.15 -10.63 -9.61
C ALA A 236 5.26 -11.37 -8.26
N GLN A 237 6.32 -12.15 -8.07
CA GLN A 237 6.56 -12.85 -6.80
C GLN A 237 6.72 -11.85 -5.64
N SER A 238 7.48 -10.77 -5.85
CA SER A 238 7.70 -9.73 -4.83
C SER A 238 6.40 -9.01 -4.47
N VAL A 239 5.57 -8.68 -5.47
CA VAL A 239 4.24 -8.08 -5.26
C VAL A 239 3.31 -9.04 -4.52
N ALA A 240 3.31 -10.33 -4.86
CA ALA A 240 2.49 -11.33 -4.18
C ALA A 240 2.90 -11.48 -2.70
N ILE A 241 4.21 -11.52 -2.40
CA ILE A 241 4.71 -11.55 -1.03
C ILE A 241 4.33 -10.27 -0.27
N ALA A 242 4.49 -9.10 -0.90
CA ALA A 242 4.09 -7.83 -0.30
C ALA A 242 2.59 -7.78 0.01
N HIS A 243 1.74 -8.38 -0.82
CA HIS A 243 0.31 -8.51 -0.57
C HIS A 243 0.00 -9.39 0.64
N ILE A 244 0.73 -10.51 0.84
CA ILE A 244 0.62 -11.31 2.07
C ILE A 244 0.94 -10.42 3.27
N TYR A 245 2.07 -9.73 3.27
CA TYR A 245 2.42 -8.84 4.36
C TYR A 245 1.36 -7.76 4.61
N GLN A 246 0.85 -7.12 3.56
CA GLN A 246 -0.20 -6.10 3.63
C GLN A 246 -1.47 -6.63 4.31
N SER A 247 -1.88 -7.87 4.02
CA SER A 247 -3.08 -8.47 4.60
C SER A 247 -3.00 -8.73 6.11
N TYR A 248 -1.78 -8.80 6.66
CA TYR A 248 -1.50 -8.83 8.10
C TYR A 248 -1.02 -7.47 8.63
N GLN A 249 -1.15 -6.40 7.83
CA GLN A 249 -0.70 -5.05 8.16
C GLN A 249 0.81 -4.94 8.46
N LEU A 250 1.60 -5.89 7.97
CA LEU A 250 3.07 -5.89 8.04
C LEU A 250 3.63 -4.97 6.93
N TYR A 251 3.20 -3.70 6.90
CA TYR A 251 3.54 -2.77 5.83
C TYR A 251 5.04 -2.51 5.73
N ALA A 252 5.78 -2.49 6.84
CA ALA A 252 7.25 -2.37 6.81
C ALA A 252 7.92 -3.55 6.07
N ASP A 253 7.46 -4.78 6.32
CA ASP A 253 7.97 -5.98 5.65
C ASP A 253 7.56 -5.99 4.16
N ALA A 254 6.34 -5.52 3.84
CA ALA A 254 5.86 -5.36 2.47
C ALA A 254 6.73 -4.36 1.67
N ILE A 255 6.99 -3.18 2.26
CA ILE A 255 7.84 -2.14 1.67
C ILE A 255 9.26 -2.67 1.48
N ALA A 256 9.86 -3.27 2.51
CA ALA A 256 11.22 -3.80 2.44
C ALA A 256 11.38 -4.88 1.35
N THR A 257 10.35 -5.71 1.14
CA THR A 257 10.34 -6.72 0.07
C THR A 257 10.42 -6.06 -1.31
N LEU A 258 9.62 -5.03 -1.55
CA LEU A 258 9.57 -4.32 -2.82
C LEU A 258 10.80 -3.43 -3.05
N GLU A 259 11.32 -2.78 -2.00
CA GLU A 259 12.58 -2.04 -2.07
C GLU A 259 13.76 -2.95 -2.40
N THR A 260 13.79 -4.16 -1.84
CA THR A 260 14.81 -5.16 -2.17
C THR A 260 14.74 -5.56 -3.64
N ALA A 261 13.54 -5.78 -4.18
CA ALA A 261 13.37 -6.07 -5.60
C ALA A 261 13.92 -4.94 -6.50
N LEU A 262 13.69 -3.67 -6.14
CA LEU A 262 14.28 -2.52 -6.85
C LEU A 262 15.81 -2.52 -6.77
N MET A 263 16.38 -2.80 -5.58
CA MET A 263 17.84 -2.89 -5.40
C MET A 263 18.46 -4.03 -6.21
N ASP A 264 17.73 -5.12 -6.41
CA ASP A 264 18.13 -6.25 -7.25
C ASP A 264 17.93 -5.99 -8.77
N GLY A 265 17.51 -4.78 -9.14
CA GLY A 265 17.34 -4.34 -10.53
C GLY A 265 16.00 -4.74 -11.16
N ILE A 266 15.03 -5.17 -10.36
CA ILE A 266 13.67 -5.50 -10.81
C ILE A 266 12.83 -4.21 -10.74
N GLU A 267 12.98 -3.36 -11.75
CA GLU A 267 12.26 -2.08 -11.84
C GLU A 267 11.06 -2.20 -12.79
N THR A 268 9.86 -2.29 -12.22
CA THR A 268 8.60 -2.37 -12.98
C THR A 268 7.59 -1.35 -12.49
N ALA A 269 6.68 -0.93 -13.38
CA ALA A 269 5.60 -0.02 -13.01
C ALA A 269 4.78 -0.53 -11.81
N GLU A 270 4.55 -1.85 -11.75
CA GLU A 270 3.78 -2.53 -10.70
C GLU A 270 4.42 -2.38 -9.31
N ILE A 271 5.73 -2.60 -9.21
CA ILE A 271 6.48 -2.46 -7.95
C ILE A 271 6.41 -1.02 -7.47
N HIS A 272 6.62 -0.06 -8.36
CA HIS A 272 6.53 1.35 -8.02
C HIS A 272 5.11 1.74 -7.60
N HIS A 273 4.07 1.26 -8.29
CA HIS A 273 2.69 1.54 -7.90
C HIS A 273 2.37 0.99 -6.50
N LYS A 274 2.79 -0.25 -6.21
CA LYS A 274 2.60 -0.86 -4.89
C LYS A 274 3.40 -0.15 -3.79
N LEU A 275 4.63 0.25 -4.04
CA LEU A 275 5.40 1.07 -3.11
C LEU A 275 4.72 2.42 -2.85
N GLY A 276 4.25 3.09 -3.90
CA GLY A 276 3.48 4.33 -3.78
C GLY A 276 2.27 4.17 -2.86
N HIS A 277 1.52 3.10 -3.06
CA HIS A 277 0.35 2.77 -2.24
C HIS A 277 0.70 2.47 -0.78
N LEU A 278 1.69 1.60 -0.54
CA LEU A 278 2.11 1.23 0.82
C LEU A 278 2.67 2.43 1.58
N TYR A 279 3.50 3.25 0.92
CA TYR A 279 4.01 4.48 1.50
C TYR A 279 2.89 5.46 1.84
N GLY A 280 1.87 5.58 0.99
CA GLY A 280 0.68 6.38 1.28
C GLY A 280 -0.10 5.89 2.49
N ILE A 281 -0.31 4.58 2.64
CA ILE A 281 -0.99 3.96 3.80
C ILE A 281 -0.27 4.30 5.11
N VAL A 282 1.06 4.18 5.11
CA VAL A 282 1.88 4.50 6.28
C VAL A 282 2.12 6.01 6.42
N GLN A 283 1.56 6.84 5.54
CA GLN A 283 1.65 8.31 5.56
C GLN A 283 3.07 8.83 5.35
N LEU A 284 3.85 8.19 4.47
CA LEU A 284 5.15 8.67 3.98
C LEU A 284 4.93 9.31 2.61
N ASN A 285 4.30 10.48 2.59
CA ASN A 285 3.74 11.04 1.35
C ASN A 285 4.81 11.42 0.31
N HIS A 286 5.99 11.89 0.73
CA HIS A 286 7.07 12.17 -0.22
C HIS A 286 7.58 10.89 -0.92
N HIS A 287 7.72 9.80 -0.17
CA HIS A 287 8.05 8.50 -0.75
C HIS A 287 6.93 7.99 -1.66
N ALA A 288 5.67 8.12 -1.22
CA ALA A 288 4.52 7.72 -2.01
C ALA A 288 4.45 8.43 -3.36
N GLU A 289 4.62 9.76 -3.35
CA GLU A 289 4.68 10.60 -4.55
C GLU A 289 5.78 10.13 -5.50
N THR A 290 7.00 9.95 -4.99
CA THR A 290 8.16 9.51 -5.78
C THR A 290 7.87 8.22 -6.52
N HIS A 291 7.29 7.24 -5.82
CA HIS A 291 6.98 5.95 -6.40
C HIS A 291 5.77 5.99 -7.35
N TYR A 292 4.73 6.78 -7.07
CA TYR A 292 3.63 6.96 -8.03
C TYR A 292 4.09 7.64 -9.33
N GLN A 293 4.96 8.65 -9.24
CA GLN A 293 5.52 9.30 -10.43
C GLN A 293 6.33 8.32 -11.30
N ALA A 294 7.15 7.47 -10.68
CA ALA A 294 7.89 6.43 -11.38
C ALA A 294 6.95 5.40 -12.03
N ALA A 295 5.89 4.98 -11.32
CA ALA A 295 4.89 4.05 -11.86
C ALA A 295 4.17 4.63 -13.08
N ILE A 296 3.77 5.91 -13.04
CA ILE A 296 3.14 6.61 -14.17
C ILE A 296 4.08 6.65 -15.39
N ALA A 297 5.36 6.95 -15.17
CA ALA A 297 6.34 7.02 -16.24
C ALA A 297 6.55 5.65 -16.93
N LEU A 298 6.70 4.58 -16.15
CA LEU A 298 6.88 3.22 -16.64
C LEU A 298 5.61 2.71 -17.34
N ALA A 299 4.44 2.86 -16.72
CA ALA A 299 3.16 2.42 -17.27
C ALA A 299 2.83 3.10 -18.62
N ARG A 300 3.18 4.39 -18.79
CA ARG A 300 3.09 5.08 -20.09
C ARG A 300 3.99 4.45 -21.15
N GLY A 301 5.22 4.08 -20.78
CA GLY A 301 6.18 3.43 -21.68
C GLY A 301 5.74 2.02 -22.09
N GLU A 302 5.08 1.31 -21.17
CA GLU A 302 4.56 -0.04 -21.36
C GLU A 302 3.18 -0.07 -22.05
N ALA A 303 2.54 1.09 -22.22
CA ALA A 303 1.15 1.23 -22.63
C ALA A 303 0.14 0.50 -21.73
N ASN A 304 0.48 0.30 -20.44
CA ASN A 304 -0.39 -0.27 -19.43
C ASN A 304 -1.35 0.81 -18.90
N LEU A 305 -2.47 0.99 -19.59
CA LEU A 305 -3.45 2.04 -19.27
C LEU A 305 -4.15 1.82 -17.92
N ASP A 306 -4.39 0.56 -17.52
CA ASP A 306 -5.02 0.25 -16.24
C ASP A 306 -4.15 0.73 -15.07
N LEU A 307 -2.87 0.33 -15.07
CA LEU A 307 -1.92 0.73 -14.04
C LEU A 307 -1.65 2.25 -14.04
N LEU A 308 -1.60 2.85 -15.23
CA LEU A 308 -1.47 4.30 -15.39
C LEU A 308 -2.61 5.05 -14.68
N ALA A 309 -3.86 4.64 -14.92
CA ALA A 309 -5.03 5.28 -14.32
C ALA A 309 -4.99 5.18 -12.78
N HIS A 310 -4.64 4.01 -12.25
CA HIS A 310 -4.54 3.78 -10.81
C HIS A 310 -3.41 4.59 -10.17
N ALA A 311 -2.24 4.67 -10.81
CA ALA A 311 -1.13 5.46 -10.30
C ALA A 311 -1.44 6.98 -10.33
N GLN A 312 -2.15 7.47 -11.34
CA GLN A 312 -2.64 8.86 -11.39
C GLN A 312 -3.62 9.17 -10.25
N VAL A 313 -4.58 8.29 -9.97
CA VAL A 313 -5.49 8.44 -8.80
C VAL A 313 -4.72 8.40 -7.48
N GLY A 314 -3.76 7.47 -7.36
CA GLY A 314 -2.87 7.37 -6.20
C GLY A 314 -2.13 8.69 -5.94
N LEU A 315 -1.52 9.26 -6.98
CA LEU A 315 -0.82 10.54 -6.89
C LEU A 315 -1.76 11.69 -6.55
N ALA A 316 -2.96 11.76 -7.16
CA ALA A 316 -3.97 12.75 -6.81
C ALA A 316 -4.36 12.70 -5.31
N ASN A 317 -4.49 11.50 -4.75
CA ASN A 317 -4.76 11.33 -3.32
C ASN A 317 -3.61 11.83 -2.44
N ILE A 318 -2.36 11.57 -2.83
CA ILE A 318 -1.20 12.12 -2.13
C ILE A 318 -1.23 13.65 -2.20
N LYS A 319 -1.47 14.24 -3.37
CA LYS A 319 -1.57 15.70 -3.57
C LYS A 319 -2.68 16.33 -2.72
N GLN A 320 -3.82 15.67 -2.57
CA GLN A 320 -4.88 16.11 -1.65
C GLN A 320 -4.37 16.19 -0.20
N VAL A 321 -3.67 15.16 0.25
CA VAL A 321 -3.24 15.00 1.64
C VAL A 321 -2.16 16.00 2.02
N VAL A 322 -1.27 16.34 1.08
CA VAL A 322 -0.23 17.37 1.28
C VAL A 322 -0.72 18.80 0.94
N GLY A 323 -2.01 18.98 0.66
CA GLY A 323 -2.61 20.30 0.44
C GLY A 323 -2.34 20.94 -0.93
N GLN A 324 -1.89 20.16 -1.91
CA GLN A 324 -1.59 20.60 -3.28
C GLN A 324 -2.82 20.45 -4.19
N SER A 325 -3.86 21.25 -3.94
CA SER A 325 -5.16 21.11 -4.62
C SER A 325 -5.11 21.29 -6.14
N ALA A 326 -4.23 22.15 -6.67
CA ALA A 326 -4.09 22.35 -8.11
C ALA A 326 -3.52 21.10 -8.79
N GLU A 327 -2.42 20.57 -8.28
CA GLU A 327 -1.80 19.33 -8.81
C GLU A 327 -2.74 18.13 -8.65
N ARG A 328 -3.48 18.04 -7.55
CA ARG A 328 -4.54 17.02 -7.39
C ARG A 328 -5.53 17.08 -8.56
N GLN A 329 -6.01 18.27 -8.90
CA GLN A 329 -6.99 18.43 -9.97
C GLN A 329 -6.43 17.95 -11.31
N GLU A 330 -5.19 18.34 -11.63
CA GLU A 330 -4.49 17.91 -12.85
C GLU A 330 -4.40 16.37 -12.92
N TRP A 331 -3.97 15.72 -11.83
CA TRP A 331 -3.85 14.26 -11.82
C TRP A 331 -5.19 13.52 -11.89
N LEU A 332 -6.27 14.09 -11.32
CA LEU A 332 -7.62 13.54 -11.46
C LEU A 332 -8.13 13.66 -12.89
N GLU A 333 -7.92 14.82 -13.53
CA GLU A 333 -8.31 15.03 -14.94
C GLU A 333 -7.57 14.05 -15.87
N GLU A 334 -6.28 13.81 -15.63
CA GLU A 334 -5.54 12.78 -16.37
C GLU A 334 -6.10 11.37 -16.13
N ALA A 335 -6.38 11.00 -14.87
CA ALA A 335 -6.94 9.69 -14.54
C ALA A 335 -8.31 9.48 -15.23
N ILE A 336 -9.17 10.49 -15.22
CA ILE A 336 -10.47 10.47 -15.90
C ILE A 336 -10.30 10.17 -17.39
N ALA A 337 -9.39 10.87 -18.07
CA ALA A 337 -9.11 10.66 -19.49
C ALA A 337 -8.58 9.23 -19.77
N THR A 338 -7.74 8.69 -18.88
CA THR A 338 -7.24 7.31 -18.99
C THR A 338 -8.38 6.29 -18.83
N TYR A 339 -9.26 6.45 -17.82
CA TYR A 339 -10.42 5.58 -17.63
C TYR A 339 -11.43 5.66 -18.78
N GLU A 340 -11.67 6.86 -19.35
CA GLU A 340 -12.47 7.01 -20.57
C GLU A 340 -11.90 6.22 -21.75
N THR A 341 -10.56 6.25 -21.91
CA THR A 341 -9.85 5.51 -22.96
C THR A 341 -9.98 3.99 -22.76
N LEU A 342 -9.94 3.53 -21.51
CA LEU A 342 -10.19 2.13 -21.13
C LEU A 342 -11.67 1.70 -21.31
N GLY A 343 -12.58 2.65 -21.53
CA GLY A 343 -14.02 2.41 -21.57
C GLY A 343 -14.68 2.26 -20.20
N ASP A 344 -13.95 2.51 -19.10
CA ASP A 344 -14.50 2.52 -17.73
C ASP A 344 -15.15 3.88 -17.43
N LEU A 345 -16.31 4.10 -18.04
CA LEU A 345 -17.08 5.33 -17.89
C LEU A 345 -17.68 5.50 -16.49
N THR A 346 -17.82 4.40 -15.74
CA THR A 346 -18.35 4.44 -14.37
C THR A 346 -17.31 5.07 -13.44
N THR A 347 -16.08 4.57 -13.43
CA THR A 347 -15.00 5.12 -12.61
C THR A 347 -14.67 6.55 -13.03
N ALA A 348 -14.60 6.82 -14.33
CA ALA A 348 -14.39 8.19 -14.84
C ALA A 348 -15.46 9.18 -14.33
N SER A 349 -16.72 8.75 -14.24
CA SER A 349 -17.81 9.61 -13.73
C SER A 349 -17.71 9.84 -12.22
N GLN A 350 -17.34 8.81 -11.46
CA GLN A 350 -17.10 8.96 -10.01
C GLN A 350 -15.95 9.92 -9.72
N LEU A 351 -14.85 9.84 -10.48
CA LEU A 351 -13.71 10.74 -10.31
C LEU A 351 -14.06 12.19 -10.67
N ARG A 352 -14.94 12.43 -11.65
CA ARG A 352 -15.42 13.79 -11.97
C ARG A 352 -16.20 14.44 -10.83
N GLU A 353 -16.84 13.66 -9.96
CA GLU A 353 -17.52 14.19 -8.76
C GLU A 353 -16.52 14.66 -7.68
N LEU A 354 -15.24 14.32 -7.81
CA LEU A 354 -14.17 14.69 -6.88
C LEU A 354 -13.38 15.95 -7.28
N LEU A 355 -13.59 16.46 -8.51
CA LEU A 355 -13.08 17.75 -8.96
C LEU A 355 -13.87 18.89 -8.30
#